data_AF-A0A520BF32-F1
#
_entry.id   AF-A0A520BF32-F1
#
_cell.length_a   1.000
_cell.length_b   1.000
_cell.length_c   1.000
_cell.angle_alpha   90.00
_cell.angle_beta   90.00
_cell.angle_gamma   90.00
#
_symmetry.space_group_name_H-M   'P 1'
#
loop_
_entity.id
_entity.type
_entity.pdbx_description
1 polymer ?
#
loop_
_entity_poly.entity_id
_entity_poly.type
_entity_poly.pdbx_seq_one_letter_code
_entity_poly.pdbx_strand_id
1 'polypeptide(L)' 'KLIVAGPLGKNDKNYRGIFILNVKTIDEAKLILATDPAIKANLLDADLFEWYGSAALAAYLGASKKVGKFKF' A
#
# COMPACT_ATOMS: atom_id res chain seq x y z
N LYS A 1 -0.23 -9.71 0.13
CA LYS A 1 0.06 -8.95 -1.12
C LYS A 1 0.49 -7.53 -0.79
N LEU A 2 -0.23 -6.84 0.10
CA LEU A 2 0.25 -5.59 0.68
C LEU A 2 1.53 -5.82 1.50
N ILE A 3 2.58 -5.04 1.19
CA ILE A 3 3.86 -5.05 1.88
C ILE A 3 3.95 -3.84 2.79
N VAL A 4 3.83 -2.63 2.23
CA VAL A 4 3.84 -1.37 2.99
C VAL A 4 2.47 -0.71 2.84
N ALA A 5 1.98 -0.10 3.92
CA ALA A 5 0.91 0.88 3.87
C ALA A 5 1.15 1.92 4.96
N GLY A 6 0.89 3.18 4.64
CA GLY A 6 0.96 4.25 5.63
C GLY A 6 0.37 5.56 5.12
N PRO A 7 -0.11 6.42 6.05
CA PRO A 7 -0.55 7.75 5.69
C PRO A 7 0.65 8.60 5.25
N LEU A 8 0.42 9.47 4.29
CA LEU A 8 1.39 10.50 3.92
C LEU A 8 1.07 11.78 4.70
N GLY A 9 2.11 12.55 5.02
CA GLY A 9 1.94 13.90 5.53
C GLY A 9 1.37 14.84 4.46
N LYS A 10 1.19 16.11 4.82
CA LYS A 10 0.84 17.15 3.85
C LYS A 10 1.83 17.14 2.69
N ASN A 11 1.31 17.09 1.48
CA ASN A 11 2.08 17.08 0.24
C ASN A 11 1.31 17.85 -0.83
N ASP A 12 2.04 18.34 -1.83
CA ASP A 12 1.47 19.20 -2.88
C ASP A 12 0.46 18.47 -3.78
N LYS A 13 0.47 17.13 -3.76
CA LYS A 13 -0.42 16.27 -4.55
C LYS A 13 -1.66 15.79 -3.79
N ASN A 14 -1.87 16.26 -2.56
CA ASN A 14 -2.99 15.87 -1.68
C ASN A 14 -3.13 14.35 -1.47
N TYR A 15 -2.07 13.57 -1.63
CA TYR A 15 -2.13 12.14 -1.40
C TYR A 15 -2.32 11.84 0.09
N ARG A 16 -3.27 10.96 0.40
CA ARG A 16 -3.58 10.58 1.79
C ARG A 16 -2.65 9.49 2.32
N GLY A 17 -2.06 8.70 1.45
CA GLY A 17 -1.27 7.55 1.82
C GLY A 17 -0.50 6.97 0.66
N ILE A 18 0.40 6.06 1.00
CA ILE A 18 1.14 5.23 0.06
C ILE A 18 0.99 3.78 0.48
N PHE A 19 0.92 2.90 -0.50
CA PHE A 19 0.98 1.48 -0.28
C PHE A 19 1.81 0.81 -1.38
N ILE A 20 2.38 -0.34 -1.04
CA ILE A 20 3.22 -1.12 -1.93
C ILE A 20 2.63 -2.52 -2.00
N LEU A 21 2.22 -2.92 -3.20
CA LEU A 21 1.65 -4.23 -3.48
C LEU A 21 2.72 -5.11 -4.14
N ASN A 22 2.95 -6.29 -3.58
CA ASN A 22 3.72 -7.35 -4.23
C ASN A 22 2.76 -8.18 -5.10
N VAL A 23 2.62 -7.77 -6.36
CA VAL A 23 1.79 -8.37 -7.39
C VAL A 23 2.57 -8.49 -8.69
N LYS A 24 2.15 -9.37 -9.60
CA LYS A 24 2.89 -9.62 -10.84
C LYS A 24 2.61 -8.58 -11.92
N THR A 25 1.42 -7.99 -11.92
CA THR A 25 0.97 -7.05 -12.96
C THR A 25 0.16 -5.91 -12.35
N ILE A 26 0.10 -4.79 -13.08
CA ILE A 26 -0.71 -3.63 -12.68
C ILE A 26 -2.22 -3.94 -12.66
N ASP A 27 -2.70 -4.85 -13.50
CA ASP A 27 -4.12 -5.23 -13.53
C ASP A 27 -4.53 -6.02 -12.28
N GLU A 28 -3.63 -6.85 -11.75
CA GLU A 28 -3.83 -7.48 -10.45
C GLU A 28 -3.91 -6.44 -9.32
N ALA A 29 -3.10 -5.37 -9.39
CA ALA A 29 -3.20 -4.25 -8.46
C ALA A 29 -4.56 -3.54 -8.55
N LYS A 30 -5.04 -3.25 -9.77
CA LYS A 30 -6.36 -2.62 -10.00
C LYS A 30 -7.50 -3.46 -9.43
N LEU A 31 -7.47 -4.79 -9.62
CA LEU A 31 -8.47 -5.68 -9.05
C LEU A 31 -8.48 -5.64 -7.52
N ILE A 32 -7.31 -5.57 -6.88
CA ILE A 32 -7.21 -5.43 -5.42
C ILE A 32 -7.77 -4.07 -4.99
N LEU A 33 -7.41 -2.99 -5.67
CA LEU A 33 -7.91 -1.65 -5.34
C LEU A 33 -9.42 -1.52 -5.53
N ALA A 34 -9.97 -2.18 -6.55
CA ALA A 34 -11.41 -2.23 -6.76
C ALA A 34 -12.15 -2.95 -5.63
N THR A 35 -11.48 -3.65 -4.70
CA THR A 35 -12.11 -4.20 -3.49
C THR A 35 -12.23 -3.20 -2.34
N ASP A 36 -11.49 -2.09 -2.37
CA ASP A 36 -11.50 -1.08 -1.31
C ASP A 36 -12.86 -0.33 -1.29
N PRO A 37 -13.57 -0.28 -0.15
CA PRO A 37 -14.84 0.43 -0.05
C PRO A 37 -14.77 1.93 -0.37
N ALA A 38 -13.66 2.60 -0.02
CA ALA A 38 -13.50 4.03 -0.29
C ALA A 38 -13.26 4.31 -1.78
N ILE A 39 -12.55 3.42 -2.48
CA ILE A 39 -12.38 3.51 -3.93
C ILE A 39 -13.70 3.17 -4.64
N LYS A 40 -14.39 2.10 -4.23
CA LYS A 40 -15.73 1.76 -4.77
C LYS A 40 -16.75 2.88 -4.59
N ALA A 41 -16.69 3.59 -3.46
CA ALA A 41 -17.55 4.72 -3.17
C ALA A 41 -17.11 6.03 -3.84
N ASN A 42 -16.06 6.02 -4.69
CA ASN A 42 -15.43 7.21 -5.29
C ASN A 42 -15.01 8.28 -4.28
N LEU A 43 -14.70 7.86 -3.05
CA LEU A 43 -14.18 8.74 -2.00
C LEU A 43 -12.66 8.96 -2.13
N LEU A 44 -11.97 7.97 -2.69
CA LEU A 44 -10.53 7.98 -2.92
C LEU A 44 -10.21 7.46 -4.32
N ASP A 45 -9.12 7.95 -4.87
CA ASP A 45 -8.50 7.46 -6.10
C ASP A 45 -7.04 7.08 -5.82
N ALA A 46 -6.45 6.29 -6.69
CA ALA A 46 -5.10 5.75 -6.52
C ALA A 46 -4.30 5.83 -7.82
N ASP A 47 -3.18 6.56 -7.77
CA ASP A 47 -2.17 6.52 -8.83
C ASP A 47 -1.30 5.27 -8.69
N LEU A 48 -1.23 4.50 -9.78
CA LEU A 48 -0.49 3.24 -9.83
C LEU A 48 0.86 3.44 -10.54
N PHE A 49 1.93 3.00 -9.89
CA PHE A 49 3.28 3.02 -10.45
C PHE A 49 3.89 1.63 -10.39
N GLU A 50 4.52 1.21 -11.49
CA GLU A 50 5.39 0.04 -11.48
C GLU A 50 6.71 0.43 -10.82
N TRP A 51 7.03 -0.24 -9.72
CA TRP A 51 8.21 0.08 -8.94
C TRP A 51 9.08 -1.16 -8.71
N TYR A 52 10.31 -1.11 -9.23
CA TYR A 52 11.31 -2.15 -9.00
C TYR A 52 12.06 -1.88 -7.69
N GLY A 53 11.47 -2.34 -6.59
CA GLY A 53 12.05 -2.24 -5.26
C GLY A 53 12.95 -3.44 -4.89
N SER A 54 13.68 -3.32 -3.78
CA SER A 54 14.47 -4.43 -3.25
C SER A 54 13.60 -5.62 -2.85
N ALA A 55 14.02 -6.84 -3.22
CA ALA A 55 13.40 -8.08 -2.76
C ALA A 55 13.40 -8.21 -1.22
N ALA A 56 14.37 -7.55 -0.54
CA ALA A 56 14.45 -7.53 0.91
C ALA A 56 13.33 -6.71 1.57
N LEU A 57 12.52 -5.96 0.82
CA LEU A 57 11.43 -5.17 1.39
C LEU A 57 10.45 -6.05 2.17
N ALA A 58 10.13 -7.26 1.71
CA ALA A 58 9.27 -8.15 2.47
C ALA A 58 9.89 -8.60 3.81
N ALA A 59 11.21 -8.56 3.96
CA ALA A 59 11.90 -9.02 5.17
C ALA A 59 11.61 -8.14 6.39
N TYR A 60 11.36 -6.83 6.21
CA TYR A 60 11.05 -5.95 7.34
C TYR A 60 9.75 -6.36 8.04
N LEU A 61 8.80 -7.02 7.35
CA LEU A 61 7.55 -7.49 7.96
C LEU A 61 7.81 -8.42 9.14
N GLY A 62 8.83 -9.28 9.05
CA GLY A 62 9.25 -10.15 10.14
C GLY A 62 9.76 -9.38 11.36
N ALA A 63 10.54 -8.32 11.12
CA ALA A 63 11.01 -7.43 12.19
C ALA A 63 9.85 -6.61 12.78
N SER A 64 8.98 -6.05 11.94
CA SER A 64 7.80 -5.28 12.34
C SER A 64 6.87 -6.10 13.23
N LYS A 65 6.69 -7.39 12.95
CA LYS A 65 5.88 -8.28 13.79
C LYS A 65 6.45 -8.46 15.20
N LYS A 66 7.78 -8.47 15.33
CA LYS A 66 8.46 -8.62 16.63
C LYS A 66 8.42 -7.35 17.47
N VAL A 67 8.52 -6.19 16.82
CA VAL A 67 8.61 -4.87 17.50
C VAL A 67 7.23 -4.22 17.67
N GLY A 68 6.25 -4.62 16.86
CA GLY A 68 4.91 -4.06 16.86
C GLY A 68 4.22 -4.20 18.22
N LYS A 69 3.87 -3.07 18.83
CA LYS A 69 3.00 -3.03 20.01
C LYS A 69 1.55 -3.02 19.53
N PHE A 70 1.05 -4.18 19.13
CA PHE A 70 -0.37 -4.37 18.80
C PHE A 70 -1.19 -4.45 20.10
N LYS A 71 -1.24 -3.35 20.87
CA LYS A 71 -2.28 -3.18 21.88
C LYS A 71 -3.44 -2.47 21.19
N PHE A 72 -4.53 -3.21 21.05
CA PHE A 72 -5.84 -2.64 20.73
C PHE A 72 -6.40 -1.92 21.95
#